data_AF-A0A428SHU2-F1
#
_entry.id   AF-A0A428SHU2-F1
#
_cell.length_a   1.000
_cell.length_b   1.000
_cell.length_c   1.000
_cell.angle_alpha   90.00
_cell.angle_beta   90.00
_cell.angle_gamma   90.00
#
_symmetry.space_group_name_H-M   'P 1'
#
loop_
_entity.id
_entity.type
_entity.pdbx_description
1 polymer ?
#
loop_
_entity_poly.entity_id
_entity_poly.type
_entity_poly.pdbx_seq_one_letter_code
_entity_poly.pdbx_strand_id
1 'polypeptide(L)'
;MNMPQKSGPTAIGHFDSTAAQYEASTGGCTRELARLLLDIPQLESIYQPSAIVLDNACGTGIVAEEIVLRARRTNANAPKLYAVDPAPNMVEISRKNLDALGASETSITAIMPGEKLEFQDEMFTHSITNLGILFYTDGDAGAKEIYRTLKPGGVAVVTSWAVLGYLEVIHPAQSVVRPDDPPFKLPIPEKWLIRLRLKSV
;
A
#
# COMPACT_ATOMS: atom_id res chain seq x y z
N MET A 1 -36.52 19.23 -3.03
CA MET A 1 -35.15 19.65 -2.65
C MET A 1 -34.36 18.39 -2.36
N ASN A 2 -33.42 18.01 -3.23
CA ASN A 2 -32.48 16.94 -2.89
C ASN A 2 -31.50 17.49 -1.86
N MET A 3 -31.47 16.91 -0.66
CA MET A 3 -30.38 17.17 0.28
C MET A 3 -29.06 16.76 -0.37
N PRO A 4 -27.97 17.53 -0.21
CA PRO A 4 -26.67 17.11 -0.68
C PRO A 4 -26.29 15.82 0.03
N GLN A 5 -26.08 14.75 -0.73
CA GLN A 5 -25.42 13.54 -0.23
C GLN A 5 -24.07 13.98 0.34
N LYS A 6 -23.87 13.81 1.66
CA LYS A 6 -22.54 13.97 2.25
C LYS A 6 -21.60 13.01 1.52
N SER A 7 -20.63 13.55 0.79
CA SER A 7 -19.56 12.74 0.22
C SER A 7 -18.88 11.97 1.35
N GLY A 8 -18.76 10.65 1.22
CA GLY A 8 -18.03 9.83 2.19
C GLY A 8 -16.57 10.30 2.36
N PRO A 9 -15.86 9.82 3.40
CA PRO A 9 -14.47 10.18 3.60
C PRO A 9 -13.62 9.84 2.37
N THR A 10 -12.65 10.69 2.04
CA THR A 10 -11.63 10.38 1.03
C THR A 10 -10.85 9.14 1.46
N ALA A 11 -10.20 8.43 0.53
CA ALA A 11 -9.36 7.29 0.88
C ALA A 11 -8.31 7.66 1.94
N ILE A 12 -7.64 8.81 1.76
CA ILE A 12 -6.66 9.35 2.73
C ILE A 12 -7.31 9.55 4.10
N GLY A 13 -8.45 10.24 4.18
CA GLY A 13 -9.12 10.50 5.46
C GLY A 13 -9.62 9.22 6.14
N HIS A 14 -10.09 8.24 5.36
CA HIS A 14 -10.47 6.92 5.87
C HIS A 14 -9.28 6.23 6.52
N PHE A 15 -8.18 6.03 5.78
CA PHE A 15 -6.99 5.33 6.26
C PHE A 15 -6.30 6.07 7.40
N ASP A 16 -6.26 7.40 7.37
CA ASP A 16 -5.73 8.19 8.48
C ASP A 16 -6.50 7.96 9.78
N SER A 17 -7.83 7.91 9.71
CA SER A 17 -8.69 7.73 10.89
C SER A 17 -8.67 6.30 11.46
N THR A 18 -8.37 5.30 10.64
CA THR A 18 -8.40 3.87 11.03
C THR A 18 -7.01 3.25 11.15
N ALA A 19 -5.93 4.03 11.03
CA ALA A 19 -4.56 3.54 10.94
C ALA A 19 -4.18 2.59 12.08
N ALA A 20 -4.55 2.92 13.32
CA ALA A 20 -4.25 2.12 14.50
C ALA A 20 -4.93 0.73 14.52
N GLN A 21 -6.03 0.55 13.78
CA GLN A 21 -6.74 -0.73 13.66
C GLN A 21 -6.49 -1.41 12.30
N TYR A 22 -5.62 -0.86 11.45
CA TYR A 22 -5.49 -1.30 10.07
C TYR A 22 -5.14 -2.80 9.95
N GLU A 23 -4.10 -3.24 10.65
CA GLU A 23 -3.66 -4.63 10.56
C GLU A 23 -4.70 -5.61 11.14
N ALA A 24 -5.32 -5.25 12.26
CA ALA A 24 -6.38 -6.05 12.87
C ALA A 24 -7.64 -6.12 11.98
N SER A 25 -8.03 -4.99 11.37
CA SER A 25 -9.24 -4.90 10.54
C SER A 25 -9.09 -5.60 9.18
N THR A 26 -7.85 -5.72 8.68
CA THR A 26 -7.54 -6.52 7.49
C THR A 26 -7.34 -8.00 7.81
N GLY A 27 -7.39 -8.41 9.09
CA GLY A 27 -7.18 -9.80 9.49
C GLY A 27 -5.79 -10.34 9.12
N GLY A 28 -4.80 -9.46 8.94
CA GLY A 28 -3.44 -9.83 8.54
C GLY A 28 -3.24 -10.22 7.07
N CYS A 29 -4.29 -10.21 6.23
CA CYS A 29 -4.17 -10.67 4.83
C CYS A 29 -3.20 -9.81 3.99
N THR A 30 -3.08 -8.51 4.30
CA THR A 30 -2.15 -7.60 3.63
C THR A 30 -0.70 -7.94 3.93
N ARG A 31 -0.41 -8.40 5.15
CA ARG A 31 0.92 -8.88 5.59
C ARG A 31 1.24 -10.26 5.03
N GLU A 32 0.26 -11.15 4.94
CA GLU A 32 0.44 -12.44 4.27
C GLU A 32 0.82 -12.23 2.79
N LEU A 33 0.11 -11.33 2.10
CA LEU A 33 0.47 -10.94 0.73
C LEU A 33 1.86 -10.31 0.65
N ALA A 34 2.25 -9.48 1.63
CA ALA A 34 3.59 -8.90 1.72
C ALA A 34 4.69 -9.96 1.88
N ARG A 35 4.41 -11.09 2.52
CA ARG A 35 5.36 -12.20 2.60
C ARG A 35 5.46 -12.94 1.27
N LEU A 36 4.33 -13.20 0.62
CA LEU A 36 4.27 -13.90 -0.66
C LEU A 36 4.94 -13.08 -1.78
N LEU A 37 4.74 -11.76 -1.82
CA LEU A 37 5.38 -10.93 -2.84
C LEU A 37 6.91 -10.98 -2.74
N LEU A 38 7.47 -11.10 -1.53
CA LEU A 38 8.93 -11.17 -1.34
C LEU A 38 9.52 -12.52 -1.78
N ASP A 39 8.69 -13.53 -2.09
CA ASP A 39 9.13 -14.81 -2.62
C ASP A 39 9.19 -14.81 -4.16
N ILE A 40 8.74 -13.74 -4.84
CA ILE A 40 8.81 -13.70 -6.31
C ILE A 40 10.28 -13.54 -6.76
N PRO A 41 10.72 -14.26 -7.81
CA PRO A 41 12.13 -14.21 -8.26
C PRO A 41 12.62 -12.80 -8.60
N GLN A 42 11.74 -11.93 -9.08
CA GLN A 42 12.07 -10.56 -9.46
C GLN A 42 12.45 -9.68 -8.26
N LEU A 43 12.11 -10.06 -7.03
CA LEU A 43 12.52 -9.34 -5.82
C LEU A 43 13.75 -9.94 -5.14
N GLU A 44 14.38 -10.98 -5.69
CA GLU A 44 15.57 -11.58 -5.07
C GLU A 44 16.70 -10.54 -4.85
N SER A 45 16.85 -9.58 -5.77
CA SER A 45 17.84 -8.51 -5.70
C SER A 45 17.56 -7.43 -4.64
N ILE A 46 16.44 -7.49 -3.93
CA ILE A 46 16.08 -6.51 -2.90
C ILE A 46 17.04 -6.52 -1.70
N TYR A 47 17.78 -7.62 -1.50
CA TYR A 47 18.75 -7.79 -0.42
C TYR A 47 20.22 -7.57 -0.85
N GLN A 48 20.44 -7.06 -2.06
CA GLN A 48 21.78 -6.63 -2.49
C GLN A 48 22.17 -5.31 -1.79
N PRO A 49 23.47 -5.07 -1.47
CA PRO A 49 23.90 -3.85 -0.78
C PRO A 49 23.52 -2.54 -1.49
N SER A 50 23.35 -2.58 -2.81
CA SER A 50 22.96 -1.43 -3.64
C SER A 50 21.45 -1.20 -3.72
N ALA A 51 20.64 -2.03 -3.06
CA ALA A 51 19.19 -1.95 -3.16
C ALA A 51 18.65 -0.70 -2.43
N ILE A 52 17.84 0.07 -3.17
CA ILE A 52 17.10 1.22 -2.67
C ILE A 52 15.63 0.97 -3.03
N VAL A 53 14.79 0.82 -2.01
CA VAL A 53 13.43 0.32 -2.15
C VAL A 53 12.44 1.40 -1.75
N LEU A 54 11.46 1.63 -2.62
CA LEU A 54 10.28 2.43 -2.30
C LEU A 54 9.13 1.50 -1.90
N ASP A 55 8.67 1.60 -0.66
CA ASP A 55 7.36 1.12 -0.20
C ASP A 55 6.35 2.26 -0.40
N ASN A 56 5.64 2.23 -1.52
CA ASN A 56 4.73 3.28 -1.97
C ASN A 56 3.30 2.99 -1.52
N ALA A 57 2.61 4.00 -0.97
CA ALA A 57 1.38 3.80 -0.19
C ALA A 57 1.59 2.74 0.91
N CYS A 58 2.61 2.96 1.74
CA CYS A 58 3.13 1.98 2.68
C CYS A 58 2.15 1.63 3.81
N GLY A 59 1.10 2.42 4.02
CA GLY A 59 0.20 2.28 5.17
C GLY A 59 1.00 2.28 6.48
N THR A 60 0.77 1.28 7.33
CA THR A 60 1.50 1.11 8.59
C THR A 60 2.91 0.52 8.44
N GLY A 61 3.45 0.44 7.21
CA GLY A 61 4.82 -0.01 6.92
C GLY A 61 4.98 -1.53 6.82
N ILE A 62 3.90 -2.28 6.58
CA ILE A 62 3.90 -3.75 6.60
C ILE A 62 4.94 -4.35 5.65
N VAL A 63 5.08 -3.83 4.42
CA VAL A 63 6.04 -4.34 3.45
C VAL A 63 7.47 -4.05 3.91
N ALA A 64 7.76 -2.80 4.30
CA ALA A 64 9.05 -2.43 4.84
C ALA A 64 9.46 -3.26 6.08
N GLU A 65 8.54 -3.53 7.00
CA GLU A 65 8.77 -4.42 8.15
C GLU A 65 9.15 -5.84 7.73
N GLU A 66 8.39 -6.45 6.82
CA GLU A 66 8.65 -7.82 6.35
C GLU A 66 9.98 -7.91 5.59
N ILE A 67 10.39 -6.86 4.87
CA ILE A 67 11.72 -6.76 4.25
C ILE A 67 12.81 -6.81 5.33
N VAL A 68 12.71 -5.97 6.37
CA VAL A 68 13.70 -5.91 7.46
C VAL A 68 13.76 -7.23 8.23
N LEU A 69 12.59 -7.80 8.58
CA LEU A 69 12.49 -9.07 9.30
C LEU A 69 13.09 -10.21 8.49
N ARG A 70 12.82 -10.27 7.18
CA ARG A 70 13.37 -11.30 6.30
C ARG A 70 14.88 -11.16 6.18
N ALA A 71 15.40 -9.95 5.94
CA ALA A 71 16.85 -9.69 5.87
C ALA A 71 17.57 -10.21 7.13
N ARG A 72 17.01 -9.94 8.32
CA ARG A 72 17.54 -10.47 9.60
C ARG A 72 17.52 -11.98 9.66
N ARG A 73 16.37 -12.60 9.36
CA ARG A 73 16.19 -14.05 9.42
C ARG A 73 17.12 -14.80 8.47
N THR A 74 17.41 -14.23 7.31
CA THR A 74 18.27 -14.85 6.28
C THR A 74 19.71 -14.36 6.34
N ASN A 75 20.07 -13.53 7.33
CA ASN A 75 21.39 -12.89 7.44
C ASN A 75 21.82 -12.18 6.15
N ALA A 76 20.88 -11.51 5.48
CA ALA A 76 21.10 -10.73 4.27
C ALA A 76 21.17 -9.23 4.58
N ASN A 77 21.57 -8.40 3.61
CA ASN A 77 21.61 -6.96 3.80
C ASN A 77 20.19 -6.39 3.86
N ALA A 78 19.93 -5.49 4.81
CA ALA A 78 18.72 -4.67 4.76
C ALA A 78 18.91 -3.57 3.69
N PRO A 79 17.96 -3.39 2.75
CA PRO A 79 18.06 -2.32 1.77
C PRO A 79 17.86 -0.95 2.43
N LYS A 80 18.23 0.11 1.71
CA LYS A 80 17.76 1.45 2.05
C LYS A 80 16.28 1.55 1.70
N LEU A 81 15.44 1.86 2.69
CA LEU A 81 13.99 1.88 2.57
C LEU A 81 13.47 3.33 2.53
N TYR A 82 12.53 3.58 1.64
CA TYR A 82 11.71 4.77 1.61
C TYR A 82 10.27 4.32 1.72
N ALA A 83 9.58 4.68 2.80
CA ALA A 83 8.20 4.30 3.04
C ALA A 83 7.33 5.56 3.03
N VAL A 84 6.43 5.66 2.06
CA VAL A 84 5.63 6.87 1.86
C VAL A 84 4.14 6.56 1.81
N ASP A 85 3.36 7.40 2.47
CA ASP A 85 1.90 7.32 2.45
C ASP A 85 1.31 8.74 2.57
N PRO A 86 0.19 9.06 1.90
CA PRO A 86 -0.45 10.37 2.07
C PRO A 86 -1.14 10.56 3.43
N ALA A 87 -1.41 9.50 4.20
CA ALA A 87 -2.07 9.58 5.49
C ALA A 87 -1.07 9.77 6.64
N PRO A 88 -1.10 10.90 7.39
CA PRO A 88 -0.15 11.18 8.46
C PRO A 88 -0.03 10.09 9.53
N ASN A 89 -1.16 9.53 10.00
CA ASN A 89 -1.17 8.50 11.04
C ASN A 89 -0.59 7.17 10.53
N MET A 90 -0.74 6.85 9.23
CA MET A 90 -0.12 5.68 8.61
C MET A 90 1.41 5.81 8.65
N VAL A 91 1.94 6.95 8.20
CA VAL A 91 3.38 7.24 8.20
C VAL A 91 3.96 7.23 9.61
N GLU A 92 3.27 7.83 10.58
CA GLU A 92 3.73 7.84 11.98
C GLU A 92 3.79 6.43 12.60
N ILE A 93 2.84 5.56 12.28
CA ILE A 93 2.88 4.15 12.70
C ILE A 93 4.00 3.40 11.96
N SER A 94 4.13 3.59 10.64
CA SER A 94 5.21 2.99 9.85
C SER A 94 6.59 3.34 10.42
N ARG A 95 6.80 4.60 10.80
CA ARG A 95 8.05 5.06 11.42
C ARG A 95 8.30 4.34 12.74
N LYS A 96 7.32 4.31 13.64
CA LYS A 96 7.42 3.60 14.93
C LYS A 96 7.73 2.12 14.77
N ASN A 97 7.10 1.46 13.79
CA ASN A 97 7.32 0.05 13.51
C ASN A 97 8.75 -0.22 13.02
N LEU A 98 9.25 0.59 12.10
CA LEU A 98 10.63 0.49 11.61
C LEU A 98 11.66 0.82 12.70
N ASP A 99 11.37 1.82 13.55
CA ASP A 99 12.20 2.18 14.71
C ASP A 99 12.26 1.04 15.74
N ALA A 100 11.13 0.38 16.02
CA ALA A 100 11.07 -0.78 16.91
C ALA A 100 11.86 -1.97 16.35
N LEU A 101 11.96 -2.06 15.03
CA LEU A 101 12.85 -2.97 14.33
C LEU A 101 14.28 -2.41 14.21
N GLY A 102 14.68 -1.31 14.84
CA GLY A 102 16.04 -0.77 14.77
C GLY A 102 16.49 -0.44 13.33
N ALA A 103 15.56 -0.12 12.44
CA ALA A 103 15.81 0.21 11.03
C ALA A 103 15.82 1.73 10.76
N SER A 104 15.84 2.56 11.80
CA SER A 104 15.77 4.03 11.70
C SER A 104 16.88 4.63 10.82
N GLU A 105 18.09 4.08 10.87
CA GLU A 105 19.24 4.58 10.10
C GLU A 105 19.19 4.17 8.61
N THR A 106 18.42 3.14 8.28
CA THR A 106 18.31 2.60 6.91
C THR A 106 16.95 2.84 6.29
N SER A 107 16.05 3.57 6.96
CA SER A 107 14.71 3.86 6.48
C SER A 107 14.36 5.34 6.59
N ILE A 108 13.59 5.82 5.61
CA ILE A 108 13.04 7.17 5.57
C ILE A 108 11.53 7.04 5.41
N THR A 109 10.78 7.64 6.32
CA THR A 109 9.31 7.72 6.25
C THR A 109 8.87 9.14 5.92
N ALA A 110 7.94 9.31 4.98
CA ALA A 110 7.43 10.65 4.64
C ALA A 110 5.95 10.64 4.28
N ILE A 111 5.26 11.74 4.62
CA ILE A 111 3.89 12.00 4.18
C ILE A 111 3.95 12.46 2.73
N MET A 112 3.57 11.58 1.81
CA MET A 112 3.71 11.84 0.38
C MET A 112 2.73 10.97 -0.43
N PRO A 113 1.94 11.58 -1.34
CA PRO A 113 1.06 10.83 -2.22
C PRO A 113 1.85 10.11 -3.31
N GLY A 114 1.53 8.82 -3.54
CA GLY A 114 2.17 8.02 -4.60
C GLY A 114 1.90 8.49 -6.04
N GLU A 115 0.93 9.39 -6.22
CA GLU A 115 0.59 10.04 -7.49
C GLU A 115 1.46 11.25 -7.81
N LYS A 116 2.25 11.71 -6.83
CA LYS A 116 3.11 12.89 -6.93
C LYS A 116 4.30 12.73 -5.97
N LEU A 117 5.23 11.86 -6.34
CA LEU A 117 6.42 11.56 -5.56
C LEU A 117 7.45 12.68 -5.71
N GLU A 118 7.96 13.19 -4.60
CA GLU A 118 9.01 14.22 -4.57
C GLU A 118 10.43 13.61 -4.62
N PHE A 119 10.56 12.49 -5.34
CA PHE A 119 11.82 11.82 -5.59
C PHE A 119 12.32 12.12 -7.00
N GLN A 120 13.65 12.10 -7.16
CA GLN A 120 14.28 12.22 -8.48
C GLN A 120 13.96 11.02 -9.38
N ASP A 121 14.08 11.22 -10.69
CA ASP A 121 13.99 10.15 -11.68
C ASP A 121 15.06 9.07 -11.39
N GLU A 122 14.76 7.82 -11.72
CA GLU A 122 15.73 6.71 -11.67
C GLU A 122 16.43 6.54 -10.29
N MET A 123 15.71 6.78 -9.20
CA MET A 123 16.24 6.69 -7.85
C MET A 123 16.22 5.27 -7.29
N PHE A 124 15.13 4.54 -7.48
CA PHE A 124 14.87 3.28 -6.81
C PHE A 124 15.27 2.08 -7.67
N THR A 125 15.82 1.05 -7.03
CA THR A 125 16.02 -0.24 -7.69
C THR A 125 14.74 -1.08 -7.66
N HIS A 126 13.92 -0.91 -6.61
CA HIS A 126 12.63 -1.59 -6.48
C HIS A 126 11.56 -0.62 -5.99
N SER A 127 10.34 -0.77 -6.49
CA SER A 127 9.15 -0.07 -5.99
C SER A 127 8.06 -1.11 -5.73
N ILE A 128 7.51 -1.10 -4.52
CA ILE A 128 6.42 -1.99 -4.11
C ILE A 128 5.23 -1.12 -3.74
N THR A 129 4.09 -1.34 -4.40
CA THR A 129 2.80 -0.73 -4.07
C THR A 129 1.82 -1.83 -3.72
N ASN A 130 1.78 -2.23 -2.45
CA ASN A 130 0.99 -3.36 -1.99
C ASN A 130 -0.45 -2.92 -1.64
N LEU A 131 -1.42 -3.27 -2.49
CA LEU A 131 -2.85 -2.93 -2.34
C LEU A 131 -3.13 -1.42 -2.24
N GLY A 132 -2.22 -0.57 -2.71
CA GLY A 132 -2.31 0.89 -2.62
C GLY A 132 -2.91 1.59 -3.85
N ILE A 133 -2.50 1.19 -5.07
CA ILE A 133 -2.80 1.92 -6.32
C ILE A 133 -4.30 2.07 -6.61
N LEU A 134 -5.10 1.14 -6.08
CA LEU A 134 -6.54 1.11 -6.24
C LEU A 134 -7.26 2.21 -5.43
N PHE A 135 -6.56 2.87 -4.51
CA PHE A 135 -7.05 4.00 -3.73
C PHE A 135 -6.59 5.37 -4.25
N TYR A 136 -5.80 5.38 -5.33
CA TYR A 136 -5.36 6.61 -6.00
C TYR A 136 -6.54 7.26 -6.74
N THR A 137 -6.59 8.58 -6.69
CA THR A 137 -7.53 9.40 -7.46
C THR A 137 -7.30 9.18 -8.97
N ASP A 138 -6.05 9.28 -9.38
CA ASP A 138 -5.45 9.00 -10.67
C ASP A 138 -4.36 7.92 -10.57
N GLY A 139 -4.79 6.66 -10.71
CA GLY A 139 -3.88 5.52 -10.77
C GLY A 139 -2.89 5.55 -11.94
N ASP A 140 -3.19 6.27 -13.03
CA ASP A 140 -2.30 6.35 -14.19
C ASP A 140 -1.16 7.34 -13.89
N ALA A 141 -1.44 8.43 -13.16
CA ALA A 141 -0.41 9.30 -12.59
C ALA A 141 0.49 8.53 -11.61
N GLY A 142 -0.10 7.72 -10.72
CA GLY A 142 0.67 6.84 -9.82
C GLY A 142 1.57 5.85 -10.57
N ALA A 143 1.07 5.20 -11.62
CA ALA A 143 1.87 4.30 -12.45
C ALA A 143 3.03 5.03 -13.14
N LYS A 144 2.81 6.27 -13.62
CA LYS A 144 3.86 7.11 -14.20
C LYS A 144 4.92 7.48 -13.18
N GLU A 145 4.55 7.80 -11.94
CA GLU A 145 5.51 8.10 -10.87
C GLU A 145 6.33 6.88 -10.44
N ILE A 146 5.70 5.71 -10.35
CA ILE A 146 6.41 4.43 -10.12
C ILE A 146 7.44 4.21 -11.23
N TYR A 147 7.04 4.37 -12.50
CA TYR A 147 7.95 4.20 -13.64
C TYR A 147 9.09 5.23 -13.64
N ARG A 148 8.77 6.52 -13.45
CA ARG A 148 9.73 7.64 -13.48
C ARG A 148 10.81 7.47 -12.41
N THR A 149 10.41 7.08 -11.20
CA THR A 149 11.33 6.98 -10.07
C THR A 149 12.13 5.67 -10.04
N LEU A 150 11.77 4.68 -10.86
CA LEU A 150 12.53 3.44 -11.02
C LEU A 150 13.72 3.62 -11.95
N LYS A 151 14.84 3.01 -11.57
CA LYS A 151 16.02 2.89 -12.45
C LYS A 151 15.70 2.04 -13.69
N PRO A 152 16.41 2.25 -14.81
CA PRO A 152 16.42 1.28 -15.90
C PRO A 152 16.79 -0.12 -15.39
N GLY A 153 15.94 -1.10 -15.69
CA GLY A 153 16.09 -2.48 -15.18
C GLY A 153 15.63 -2.69 -13.73
N GLY A 154 15.08 -1.66 -13.08
CA GLY A 154 14.45 -1.76 -11.76
C GLY A 154 13.13 -2.54 -11.82
N VAL A 155 12.67 -2.99 -10.65
CA VAL A 155 11.50 -3.86 -10.53
C VAL A 155 10.36 -3.13 -9.81
N ALA A 156 9.19 -3.07 -10.45
CA ALA A 156 7.96 -2.64 -9.82
C ALA A 156 7.09 -3.85 -9.45
N VAL A 157 6.56 -3.88 -8.24
CA VAL A 157 5.52 -4.84 -7.83
C VAL A 157 4.30 -4.06 -7.38
N VAL A 158 3.20 -4.23 -8.11
CA VAL A 158 1.91 -3.60 -7.78
C VAL A 158 0.90 -4.69 -7.57
N THR A 159 0.24 -4.69 -6.40
CA THR A 159 -0.82 -5.65 -6.09
C THR A 159 -2.16 -4.95 -5.97
N SER A 160 -3.23 -5.67 -6.29
CA SER A 160 -4.61 -5.18 -6.19
C SER A 160 -5.55 -6.34 -5.89
N TRP A 161 -6.78 -6.02 -5.47
CA TRP A 161 -7.84 -7.00 -5.28
C TRP A 161 -8.45 -7.38 -6.63
N ALA A 162 -8.32 -8.66 -7.00
CA ALA A 162 -9.07 -9.20 -8.14
C ALA A 162 -10.56 -9.36 -7.81
N VAL A 163 -10.87 -9.75 -6.57
CA VAL A 163 -12.22 -9.89 -6.01
C VAL A 163 -12.17 -9.49 -4.54
N LEU A 164 -13.16 -8.73 -4.07
CA LEU A 164 -13.33 -8.37 -2.66
C LEU A 164 -14.27 -9.38 -1.98
N GLY A 165 -13.78 -10.61 -1.78
CA GLY A 165 -14.62 -11.75 -1.35
C GLY A 165 -15.34 -11.54 -0.01
N TYR A 166 -14.81 -10.71 0.90
CA TYR A 166 -15.47 -10.42 2.16
C TYR A 166 -16.76 -9.60 2.01
N LEU A 167 -16.96 -8.87 0.90
CA LEU A 167 -18.22 -8.16 0.66
C LEU A 167 -19.40 -9.13 0.48
N GLU A 168 -19.14 -10.33 -0.03
CA GLU A 168 -20.15 -11.39 -0.16
C GLU A 168 -20.64 -11.91 1.20
N VAL A 169 -19.87 -11.67 2.27
CA VAL A 169 -20.25 -12.00 3.66
C VAL A 169 -20.82 -10.78 4.37
N ILE A 170 -20.18 -9.61 4.24
CA ILE A 170 -20.57 -8.39 4.94
C ILE A 170 -21.94 -7.90 4.49
N HIS A 171 -22.22 -7.87 3.17
CA HIS A 171 -23.47 -7.29 2.68
C HIS A 171 -24.71 -8.09 3.11
N PRO A 172 -24.74 -9.43 3.02
CA PRO A 172 -25.85 -10.20 3.59
C PRO A 172 -26.03 -9.99 5.09
N ALA A 173 -24.94 -10.01 5.87
CA ALA A 173 -25.02 -9.80 7.31
C ALA A 173 -25.55 -8.40 7.66
N GLN A 174 -25.06 -7.36 6.97
CA GLN A 174 -25.54 -5.99 7.13
C GLN A 174 -27.02 -5.88 6.80
N SER A 175 -27.50 -6.52 5.73
CA SER A 175 -28.91 -6.46 5.32
C SER A 175 -29.87 -6.98 6.40
N VAL A 176 -29.41 -7.88 7.28
CA VAL A 176 -30.20 -8.42 8.38
C VAL A 176 -30.10 -7.54 9.63
N VAL A 177 -28.89 -7.08 9.98
CA VAL A 177 -28.65 -6.39 11.26
C VAL A 177 -28.88 -4.88 11.18
N ARG A 178 -28.66 -4.27 10.00
CA ARG A 178 -28.79 -2.83 9.75
C ARG A 178 -29.37 -2.57 8.36
N PRO A 179 -30.64 -2.96 8.12
CA PRO A 179 -31.26 -2.87 6.78
C PRO A 179 -31.37 -1.43 6.25
N ASP A 180 -31.45 -0.43 7.13
CA ASP A 180 -31.62 0.97 6.76
C ASP A 180 -30.28 1.72 6.53
N ASP A 181 -29.15 1.11 6.90
CA ASP A 181 -27.82 1.70 6.70
C ASP A 181 -27.39 1.55 5.22
N PRO A 182 -26.68 2.54 4.64
CA PRO A 182 -26.10 2.38 3.31
C PRO A 182 -25.14 1.19 3.28
N PRO A 183 -25.11 0.38 2.19
CA PRO A 183 -24.20 -0.76 2.10
C PRO A 183 -22.75 -0.36 2.37
N PHE A 184 -22.04 -1.20 3.11
CA PHE A 184 -20.62 -1.01 3.37
C PHE A 184 -19.86 -0.88 2.05
N LYS A 185 -19.11 0.21 1.90
CA LYS A 185 -18.29 0.49 0.72
C LYS A 185 -16.90 0.88 1.16
N LEU A 186 -15.90 0.30 0.48
CA LEU A 186 -14.53 0.77 0.58
C LEU A 186 -14.36 2.02 -0.29
N PRO A 187 -13.41 2.90 0.02
CA PRO A 187 -13.12 4.09 -0.77
C PRO A 187 -12.36 3.77 -2.08
N ILE A 188 -12.82 2.76 -2.81
CA ILE A 188 -12.25 2.30 -4.08
C ILE A 188 -13.07 2.91 -5.23
N PRO A 189 -12.46 3.68 -6.14
CA PRO A 189 -13.15 4.15 -7.34
C PRO A 189 -13.74 2.99 -8.15
N GLU A 190 -14.99 3.11 -8.60
CA GLU A 190 -15.74 2.05 -9.30
C GLU A 190 -15.02 1.50 -10.54
N LYS A 191 -14.19 2.33 -11.20
CA LYS A 191 -13.32 1.92 -12.32
C LYS A 191 -12.40 0.73 -12.01
N TRP A 192 -12.07 0.50 -10.74
CA TRP A 192 -11.26 -0.64 -10.28
C TRP A 192 -12.08 -1.90 -10.00
N LEU A 193 -13.41 -1.78 -9.89
CA LEU A 193 -14.32 -2.90 -9.64
C LEU A 193 -14.83 -3.56 -10.93
N ILE A 194 -14.54 -2.98 -12.10
CA ILE A 194 -14.97 -3.47 -13.40
C ILE A 194 -13.84 -4.30 -14.04
N ARG A 195 -14.13 -5.57 -14.35
CA ARG A 195 -13.21 -6.60 -14.88
C ARG A 195 -12.34 -6.17 -16.08
N LEU A 196 -12.75 -5.16 -16.84
CA LEU A 196 -12.09 -4.72 -18.07
C LEU A 196 -10.77 -3.96 -17.83
N ARG A 197 -10.59 -3.28 -16.69
CA ARG A 197 -9.40 -2.41 -16.49
C ARG A 197 -8.13 -3.18 -16.13
N LEU A 198 -8.24 -4.32 -15.43
CA LEU A 198 -7.07 -5.17 -15.08
C LEU A 198 -6.32 -5.73 -16.31
N LYS A 199 -6.90 -5.66 -17.51
CA LYS A 199 -6.27 -6.09 -18.78
C LYS A 199 -5.71 -4.94 -19.63
N SER A 200 -5.95 -3.69 -19.25
CA SER A 200 -5.62 -2.51 -20.06
C SER A 200 -4.54 -1.62 -19.45
N VAL A 201 -3.96 -2.03 -18.31
CA VAL A 201 -2.84 -1.37 -17.64
C VAL A 201 -1.59 -2.22 -17.80
#